data_AF-A0A0C2HEI4-F1
#
_entry.id   AF-A0A0C2HEI4-F1
#
_cell.length_a   1.000
_cell.length_b   1.000
_cell.length_c   1.000
_cell.angle_alpha   90.00
_cell.angle_beta   90.00
_cell.angle_gamma   90.00
#
_symmetry.space_group_name_H-M   'P 1'
#
loop_
_entity.id
_entity.type
_entity.pdbx_description
1 polymer ?
#
loop_
_entity_poly.entity_id
_entity_poly.type
_entity_poly.pdbx_seq_one_letter_code
_entity_poly.pdbx_strand_id
1 'polypeptide(L)'
;MDRVMELHVPQLSEPFVLVLPPWGGLYHWQRQEVKLRWSVFFDVASLNEFVPVMEFEDFIQEHGHLIDQVVYLQPYKEGWTDEYVLKYDHRDCIEGSRLYRFEKDAWRGWFFSYDHVRAKKFECLSVQGDSDTLKKIILEEYPERTSIFIDRAEAILHQHYGDVHYWEARRSMRYARHLIEAGNVFRRNNLSSTDEVDRTELPPSFRDERQRRDALGGDYVCAHWRRRDFIRAHGKELPSIEGTAEKMWLTFNAIRLFGGFEE
;
A
#
# COMPACT_ATOMS: atom_id res chain seq x y z
N MET A 1 -6.54 -6.18 -3.05
CA MET A 1 -5.07 -6.23 -3.28
C MET A 1 -4.68 -4.79 -3.16
N ASP A 2 -4.50 -4.37 -1.92
CA ASP A 2 -4.75 -2.99 -1.53
C ASP A 2 -3.46 -2.21 -1.75
N ARG A 3 -3.37 -1.60 -2.94
CA ARG A 3 -2.30 -0.67 -3.28
C ARG A 3 -2.81 0.71 -2.93
N VAL A 4 -2.32 1.18 -1.80
CA VAL A 4 -2.62 2.50 -1.28
C VAL A 4 -1.76 3.43 -2.09
N MET A 5 -2.42 4.19 -2.95
CA MET A 5 -1.74 5.23 -3.69
C MET A 5 -1.49 6.41 -2.78
N GLU A 6 -0.22 6.68 -2.60
CA GLU A 6 0.29 7.80 -1.83
C GLU A 6 0.54 8.95 -2.80
N LEU A 7 -0.22 10.04 -2.63
CA LEU A 7 0.06 11.31 -3.25
C LEU A 7 1.03 12.07 -2.34
N HIS A 8 2.34 11.93 -2.59
CA HIS A 8 3.29 12.89 -2.06
C HIS A 8 3.50 13.98 -3.09
N VAL A 9 3.05 15.19 -2.77
CA VAL A 9 3.26 16.38 -3.59
C VAL A 9 4.08 17.36 -2.74
N PRO A 10 5.40 17.48 -2.96
CA PRO A 10 6.29 18.30 -2.14
C PRO A 10 6.07 19.82 -2.27
N GLN A 11 4.99 20.26 -2.94
CA GLN A 11 4.72 21.66 -3.28
C GLN A 11 3.23 22.01 -3.23
N LEU A 12 2.45 21.39 -2.35
CA LEU A 12 1.09 21.88 -2.10
C LEU A 12 1.12 23.00 -1.06
N SER A 13 0.84 24.21 -1.54
CA SER A 13 0.35 25.34 -0.74
C SER A 13 -1.08 25.12 -0.23
N GLU A 14 -1.67 23.92 -0.40
CA GLU A 14 -3.06 23.61 -0.03
C GLU A 14 -3.17 22.34 0.84
N PRO A 15 -3.97 22.35 1.92
CA PRO A 15 -3.88 21.36 3.00
C PRO A 15 -4.73 20.11 2.70
N PHE A 16 -4.27 19.22 1.84
CA PHE A 16 -4.89 17.90 1.69
C PHE A 16 -4.49 16.95 2.83
N VAL A 17 -5.46 16.17 3.31
CA VAL A 17 -5.26 15.07 4.27
C VAL A 17 -5.63 13.76 3.58
N LEU A 18 -4.73 12.77 3.63
CA LEU A 18 -5.00 11.45 3.08
C LEU A 18 -5.83 10.63 4.07
N VAL A 19 -7.08 10.34 3.68
CA VAL A 19 -7.94 9.44 4.45
C VAL A 19 -7.57 7.98 4.13
N LEU A 20 -7.11 7.27 5.15
CA LEU A 20 -6.59 5.91 5.02
C LEU A 20 -7.74 4.90 4.80
N PRO A 21 -7.72 4.13 3.70
CA PRO A 21 -8.80 3.19 3.36
C PRO A 21 -8.79 2.00 4.33
N PRO A 22 -9.90 1.67 5.01
CA PRO A 22 -9.95 0.53 5.92
C PRO A 22 -9.61 -0.78 5.22
N TRP A 23 -8.84 -1.62 5.90
CA TRP A 23 -8.50 -2.95 5.41
C TRP A 23 -9.71 -3.88 5.50
N GLY A 24 -9.89 -4.72 4.48
CA GLY A 24 -10.97 -5.70 4.48
C GLY A 24 -11.19 -6.38 3.14
N GLY A 25 -11.86 -7.54 3.17
CA GLY A 25 -12.27 -8.23 1.93
C GLY A 25 -11.11 -8.74 1.08
N LEU A 26 -9.93 -8.92 1.68
CA LEU A 26 -8.75 -9.42 1.00
C LEU A 26 -8.82 -10.93 0.74
N TYR A 27 -8.44 -11.34 -0.47
CA TYR A 27 -8.59 -12.71 -0.98
C TYR A 27 -7.95 -13.80 -0.10
N HIS A 28 -6.87 -13.47 0.62
CA HIS A 28 -6.13 -14.42 1.45
C HIS A 28 -6.54 -14.41 2.93
N TRP A 29 -7.43 -13.53 3.34
CA TRP A 29 -7.89 -13.48 4.73
C TRP A 29 -8.88 -14.61 5.00
N GLN A 30 -8.51 -15.53 5.91
CA GLN A 30 -9.34 -16.69 6.23
C GLN A 30 -10.66 -16.29 6.88
N ARG A 31 -10.65 -15.19 7.64
CA ARG A 31 -11.83 -14.53 8.17
C ARG A 31 -12.12 -13.32 7.29
N GLN A 32 -13.39 -13.13 6.93
CA GLN A 32 -13.84 -11.96 6.17
C GLN A 32 -13.93 -10.73 7.08
N GLU A 33 -12.85 -10.45 7.79
CA GLU A 33 -12.72 -9.22 8.56
C GLU A 33 -12.71 -8.03 7.58
N VAL A 34 -13.43 -7.00 7.97
CA VAL A 34 -13.62 -5.78 7.18
C VAL A 34 -13.57 -4.59 8.12
N LYS A 35 -13.33 -3.40 7.57
CA LYS A 35 -13.29 -2.13 8.31
C LYS A 35 -12.16 -2.06 9.35
N LEU A 36 -11.06 -2.77 9.12
CA LEU A 36 -9.93 -2.71 10.04
C LEU A 36 -9.14 -1.42 9.80
N ARG A 37 -8.86 -0.71 10.90
CA ARG A 37 -8.04 0.51 10.91
C ARG A 37 -6.60 0.23 10.50
N TRP A 38 -5.90 1.24 10.02
CA TRP A 38 -4.49 1.15 9.69
C TRP A 38 -3.61 0.95 10.91
N SER A 39 -3.96 1.56 12.03
CA SER A 39 -3.32 1.39 13.35
C SER A 39 -3.21 -0.06 13.83
N VAL A 40 -3.98 -0.99 13.25
CA VAL A 40 -3.82 -2.44 13.49
C VAL A 40 -2.52 -2.98 12.85
N PHE A 41 -2.08 -2.41 11.75
CA PHE A 41 -0.95 -2.92 10.95
C PHE A 41 0.26 -1.98 10.91
N PHE A 42 0.02 -0.68 10.98
CA PHE A 42 1.03 0.37 10.83
C PHE A 42 1.03 1.34 12.01
N ASP A 43 2.18 1.93 12.26
CA ASP A 43 2.30 3.09 13.14
C ASP A 43 1.83 4.35 12.39
N VAL A 44 0.62 4.82 12.71
CA VAL A 44 0.01 5.95 12.01
C VAL A 44 0.78 7.26 12.25
N ALA A 45 1.46 7.40 13.38
CA ALA A 45 2.31 8.57 13.64
C ALA A 45 3.47 8.66 12.65
N SER A 46 4.13 7.53 12.36
CA SER A 46 5.18 7.45 11.33
C SER A 46 4.67 7.78 9.92
N LEU A 47 3.46 7.36 9.55
CA LEU A 47 2.83 7.75 8.28
C LEU A 47 2.60 9.28 8.24
N ASN A 48 2.12 9.83 9.35
CA ASN A 48 1.79 11.26 9.49
C ASN A 48 3.01 12.19 9.42
N GLU A 49 4.21 11.66 9.70
CA GLU A 49 5.48 12.38 9.50
C GLU A 49 5.83 12.57 8.01
N PHE A 50 5.22 11.82 7.09
CA PHE A 50 5.43 11.97 5.65
C PHE A 50 4.38 12.86 4.98
N VAL A 51 3.10 12.54 5.19
CA VAL A 51 1.95 13.32 4.73
C VAL A 51 0.87 13.30 5.81
N PRO A 52 0.04 14.34 5.96
CA PRO A 52 -1.09 14.30 6.88
C PRO A 52 -2.02 13.14 6.54
N VAL A 53 -2.24 12.24 7.51
CA VAL A 53 -3.13 11.08 7.35
C VAL A 53 -4.22 11.08 8.42
N MET A 54 -5.35 10.48 8.09
CA MET A 54 -6.49 10.31 9.00
C MET A 54 -7.12 8.93 8.76
N GLU A 55 -7.54 8.24 9.81
CA GLU A 55 -8.30 6.99 9.64
C GLU A 55 -9.70 7.30 9.08
N PHE A 56 -10.24 6.42 8.23
CA PHE A 56 -11.54 6.65 7.61
C PHE A 56 -12.68 6.84 8.61
N GLU A 57 -12.66 6.16 9.74
CA GLU A 57 -13.68 6.31 10.78
C GLU A 57 -13.67 7.72 11.39
N ASP A 58 -12.49 8.30 11.59
CA ASP A 58 -12.33 9.66 12.11
C ASP A 58 -12.86 10.67 11.08
N PHE A 59 -12.56 10.46 9.79
CA PHE A 59 -13.11 11.27 8.70
C PHE A 59 -14.65 11.27 8.70
N ILE A 60 -15.27 10.09 8.84
CA ILE A 60 -16.74 9.98 8.87
C ILE A 60 -17.33 10.66 10.11
N GLN A 61 -16.63 10.58 11.25
CA GLN A 61 -17.06 11.23 12.50
C GLN A 61 -16.97 12.76 12.41
N GLU A 62 -15.90 13.30 11.82
CA GLU A 62 -15.64 14.74 11.77
C GLU A 62 -16.36 15.45 10.61
N HIS A 63 -16.45 14.81 9.45
CA HIS A 63 -16.95 15.41 8.21
C HIS A 63 -18.28 14.82 7.73
N GLY A 64 -18.76 13.75 8.39
CA GLY A 64 -19.99 13.06 8.04
C GLY A 64 -19.78 11.98 6.97
N HIS A 65 -20.88 11.31 6.60
CA HIS A 65 -20.85 10.10 5.77
C HIS A 65 -21.09 10.35 4.27
N LEU A 66 -21.11 11.60 3.84
CA LEU A 66 -21.44 12.00 2.48
C LEU A 66 -20.22 12.62 1.78
N ILE A 67 -19.56 11.83 0.93
CA ILE A 67 -18.40 12.23 0.14
C ILE A 67 -18.83 13.13 -1.03
N ASP A 68 -18.08 14.18 -1.34
CA ASP A 68 -18.49 15.10 -2.41
C ASP A 68 -18.39 14.48 -3.80
N GLN A 69 -17.28 13.80 -4.08
CA GLN A 69 -16.97 13.29 -5.42
C GLN A 69 -16.36 11.89 -5.33
N VAL A 70 -16.88 10.96 -6.13
CA VAL A 70 -16.19 9.72 -6.48
C VAL A 70 -15.66 9.84 -7.89
N VAL A 71 -14.38 9.51 -8.08
CA VAL A 71 -13.73 9.43 -9.39
C VAL A 71 -13.28 7.98 -9.59
N TYR A 72 -13.90 7.29 -10.53
CA TYR A 72 -13.55 5.92 -10.86
C TYR A 72 -12.53 5.90 -12.00
N LEU A 73 -11.30 5.51 -11.69
CA LEU A 73 -10.24 5.43 -12.69
C LEU A 73 -10.41 4.17 -13.54
N GLN A 74 -10.18 4.31 -14.84
CA GLN A 74 -10.28 3.20 -15.80
C GLN A 74 -9.24 3.34 -16.90
N PRO A 75 -8.89 2.26 -17.61
CA PRO A 75 -8.04 2.38 -18.79
C PRO A 75 -8.79 3.09 -19.93
N TYR A 76 -8.04 3.55 -20.93
CA TYR A 76 -8.60 3.89 -22.24
C TYR A 76 -9.05 2.62 -22.97
N LYS A 77 -10.26 2.61 -23.54
CA LYS A 77 -10.81 1.46 -24.27
C LYS A 77 -9.95 1.07 -25.47
N GLU A 78 -9.38 2.09 -26.11
CA GLU A 78 -8.46 2.00 -27.23
C GLU A 78 -7.06 1.50 -26.85
N GLY A 79 -6.74 1.42 -25.55
CA GLY A 79 -5.41 1.07 -25.07
C GLY A 79 -4.39 2.22 -25.16
N TRP A 80 -3.11 1.87 -25.05
CA TRP A 80 -1.98 2.76 -25.32
C TRP A 80 -1.27 2.28 -26.61
N THR A 81 -0.57 3.19 -27.28
CA THR A 81 0.15 2.92 -28.54
C THR A 81 1.60 2.50 -28.23
N ASP A 82 2.57 2.76 -29.10
CA ASP A 82 3.98 2.48 -28.82
C ASP A 82 4.57 3.37 -27.70
N GLU A 83 3.90 4.49 -27.39
CA GLU A 83 4.29 5.43 -26.34
C GLU A 83 3.26 5.44 -25.20
N TYR A 84 3.76 5.47 -23.96
CA TYR A 84 2.92 5.65 -22.77
C TYR A 84 2.74 7.15 -22.50
N VAL A 85 1.70 7.73 -23.09
CA VAL A 85 1.39 9.16 -22.97
C VAL A 85 0.66 9.43 -21.67
N LEU A 86 1.18 10.34 -20.85
CA LEU A 86 0.49 10.78 -19.63
C LEU A 86 -0.69 11.67 -19.98
N LYS A 87 -1.91 11.20 -19.72
CA LYS A 87 -3.18 11.89 -20.02
C LYS A 87 -4.34 11.32 -19.23
N TYR A 88 -5.39 12.12 -19.11
CA TYR A 88 -6.68 11.70 -18.59
C TYR A 88 -7.81 12.36 -19.37
N ASP A 89 -8.95 11.69 -19.47
CA ASP A 89 -10.15 12.21 -20.14
C ASP A 89 -11.42 11.76 -19.40
N HIS A 90 -12.40 12.65 -19.33
CA HIS A 90 -13.78 12.32 -18.98
C HIS A 90 -14.36 11.37 -20.03
N ARG A 91 -14.76 10.17 -19.63
CA ARG A 91 -15.27 9.14 -20.54
C ARG A 91 -16.44 8.39 -19.90
N ASP A 92 -17.29 7.82 -20.76
CA ASP A 92 -18.30 6.88 -20.29
C ASP A 92 -17.65 5.73 -19.51
N CYS A 93 -18.27 5.38 -18.39
CA CYS A 93 -17.82 4.29 -17.55
C CYS A 93 -17.83 2.95 -18.30
N ILE A 94 -16.72 2.21 -18.22
CA ILE A 94 -16.62 0.84 -18.73
C ILE A 94 -17.33 -0.11 -17.76
N GLU A 95 -16.91 -0.10 -16.49
CA GLU A 95 -17.48 -0.95 -15.43
C GLU A 95 -18.02 -0.17 -14.24
N GLY A 96 -17.60 1.09 -14.04
CA GLY A 96 -17.92 1.89 -12.85
C GLY A 96 -19.42 1.99 -12.55
N SER A 97 -20.26 2.19 -13.59
CA SER A 97 -21.72 2.28 -13.44
C SER A 97 -22.38 0.99 -12.94
N ARG A 98 -21.68 -0.15 -12.94
CA ARG A 98 -22.18 -1.41 -12.33
C ARG A 98 -21.94 -1.43 -10.82
N LEU A 99 -20.89 -0.77 -10.36
CA LEU A 99 -20.43 -0.75 -8.97
C LEU A 99 -21.04 0.41 -8.17
N TYR A 100 -21.34 1.53 -8.84
CA TYR A 100 -21.97 2.70 -8.25
C TYR A 100 -23.37 2.89 -8.79
N ARG A 101 -24.35 3.04 -7.89
CA ARG A 101 -25.77 3.19 -8.22
C ARG A 101 -26.34 4.45 -7.59
N PHE A 102 -27.08 5.22 -8.36
CA PHE A 102 -27.78 6.40 -7.84
C PHE A 102 -29.09 5.99 -7.15
N GLU A 103 -29.20 6.26 -5.86
CA GLU A 103 -30.33 5.89 -5.00
C GLU A 103 -30.65 7.06 -4.05
N LYS A 104 -31.92 7.51 -4.01
CA LYS A 104 -32.38 8.55 -3.06
C LYS A 104 -31.48 9.79 -3.04
N ASP A 105 -31.22 10.33 -4.23
CA ASP A 105 -30.43 11.55 -4.46
C ASP A 105 -28.93 11.47 -4.10
N ALA A 106 -28.39 10.27 -3.91
CA ALA A 106 -26.96 10.06 -3.70
C ALA A 106 -26.45 8.77 -4.37
N TRP A 107 -25.14 8.70 -4.59
CA TRP A 107 -24.48 7.51 -5.12
C TRP A 107 -24.14 6.54 -4.00
N ARG A 108 -24.61 5.30 -4.14
CA ARG A 108 -24.26 4.15 -3.32
C ARG A 108 -23.15 3.35 -4.02
N GLY A 109 -22.16 2.92 -3.24
CA GLY A 109 -21.05 2.07 -3.67
C GLY A 109 -20.63 1.15 -2.53
N TRP A 110 -19.46 0.51 -2.66
CA TRP A 110 -18.95 -0.40 -1.64
C TRP A 110 -18.49 0.32 -0.37
N PHE A 111 -17.77 1.45 -0.53
CA PHE A 111 -17.25 2.29 0.55
C PHE A 111 -16.73 1.49 1.76
N PHE A 112 -15.87 0.50 1.49
CA PHE A 112 -15.23 -0.34 2.51
C PHE A 112 -16.20 -1.07 3.45
N SER A 113 -17.38 -1.48 2.97
CA SER A 113 -18.48 -2.10 3.74
C SER A 113 -19.28 -1.15 4.65
N TYR A 114 -19.09 0.16 4.53
CA TYR A 114 -19.88 1.14 5.29
C TYR A 114 -21.20 1.43 4.57
N ASP A 115 -22.25 0.68 4.92
CA ASP A 115 -23.57 0.74 4.28
C ASP A 115 -24.27 2.10 4.34
N HIS A 116 -23.84 3.01 5.22
CA HIS A 116 -24.39 4.35 5.37
C HIS A 116 -23.60 5.41 4.58
N VAL A 117 -22.40 5.11 4.10
CA VAL A 117 -21.58 6.07 3.35
C VAL A 117 -22.10 6.23 1.93
N ARG A 118 -22.19 7.47 1.46
CA ARG A 118 -22.70 7.82 0.13
C ARG A 118 -21.81 8.88 -0.52
N ALA A 119 -21.99 9.10 -1.82
CA ALA A 119 -21.35 10.21 -2.53
C ALA A 119 -22.37 11.11 -3.23
N LYS A 120 -22.10 12.42 -3.31
CA LYS A 120 -22.96 13.40 -4.00
C LYS A 120 -22.83 13.27 -5.51
N LYS A 121 -21.60 13.05 -6.00
CA LYS A 121 -21.27 12.92 -7.42
C LYS A 121 -20.40 11.69 -7.67
N PHE A 122 -20.51 11.16 -8.89
CA PHE A 122 -19.77 10.00 -9.37
C PHE A 122 -19.49 10.19 -10.87
N GLU A 123 -18.27 9.90 -11.29
CA GLU A 123 -17.90 9.83 -12.70
C GLU A 123 -16.73 8.88 -12.94
N CYS A 124 -16.43 8.63 -14.21
CA CYS A 124 -15.29 7.82 -14.63
C CYS A 124 -14.29 8.66 -15.43
N LEU A 125 -13.01 8.52 -15.09
CA LEU A 125 -11.91 9.07 -15.87
C LEU A 125 -11.10 7.94 -16.48
N SER A 126 -10.94 7.98 -17.81
CA SER A 126 -9.92 7.15 -18.47
C SER A 126 -8.56 7.80 -18.24
N VAL A 127 -7.59 7.04 -17.73
CA VAL A 127 -6.27 7.57 -17.35
C VAL A 127 -5.12 6.67 -17.80
N GLN A 128 -4.04 7.31 -18.22
CA GLN A 128 -2.69 6.77 -18.37
C GLN A 128 -1.79 7.78 -17.66
N GLY A 129 -1.26 7.44 -16.50
CA GLY A 129 -0.76 8.49 -15.62
C GLY A 129 0.01 7.98 -14.43
N ASP A 130 0.68 8.92 -13.79
CA ASP A 130 1.44 8.74 -12.57
C ASP A 130 0.91 9.64 -11.44
N SER A 131 1.60 9.66 -10.30
CA SER A 131 1.21 10.48 -9.15
C SER A 131 1.09 11.98 -9.46
N ASP A 132 1.87 12.52 -10.41
CA ASP A 132 1.73 13.93 -10.85
C ASP A 132 0.47 14.13 -11.70
N THR A 133 0.13 13.14 -12.53
CA THR A 133 -1.12 13.14 -13.29
C THR A 133 -2.33 13.14 -12.35
N LEU A 134 -2.30 12.33 -11.29
CA LEU A 134 -3.38 12.30 -10.29
C LEU A 134 -3.47 13.62 -9.50
N LYS A 135 -2.33 14.23 -9.15
CA LYS A 135 -2.31 15.56 -8.56
C LYS A 135 -3.03 16.58 -9.45
N LYS A 136 -2.73 16.61 -10.76
CA LYS A 136 -3.39 17.51 -11.71
C LYS A 136 -4.89 17.29 -11.75
N ILE A 137 -5.34 16.03 -11.81
CA ILE A 137 -6.76 15.69 -11.75
C ILE A 137 -7.41 16.29 -10.49
N ILE A 138 -6.81 16.11 -9.32
CA ILE A 138 -7.37 16.62 -8.05
C ILE A 138 -7.47 18.15 -8.04
N LEU A 139 -6.41 18.84 -8.44
CA LEU A 139 -6.32 20.29 -8.32
C LEU A 139 -7.07 21.04 -9.43
N GLU A 140 -7.06 20.51 -10.65
CA GLU A 140 -7.60 21.20 -11.82
C GLU A 140 -9.07 20.84 -12.06
N GLU A 141 -9.47 19.57 -11.89
CA GLU A 141 -10.86 19.14 -12.13
C GLU A 141 -11.77 19.35 -10.92
N TYR A 142 -11.19 19.32 -9.70
CA TYR A 142 -11.95 19.30 -8.46
C TYR A 142 -11.56 20.37 -7.42
N PRO A 143 -11.25 21.62 -7.81
CA PRO A 143 -10.75 22.64 -6.87
C PRO A 143 -11.75 22.99 -5.74
N GLU A 144 -13.05 22.87 -6.00
CA GLU A 144 -14.11 23.22 -5.04
C GLU A 144 -14.61 22.01 -4.21
N ARG A 145 -13.98 20.83 -4.36
CA ARG A 145 -14.41 19.60 -3.65
C ARG A 145 -13.66 19.45 -2.34
N THR A 146 -14.39 19.22 -1.25
CA THR A 146 -13.79 19.05 0.09
C THR A 146 -13.42 17.60 0.39
N SER A 147 -14.05 16.63 -0.29
CA SER A 147 -13.74 15.20 -0.16
C SER A 147 -13.85 14.49 -1.52
N ILE A 148 -12.76 13.84 -1.93
CA ILE A 148 -12.66 13.14 -3.20
C ILE A 148 -12.23 11.69 -2.94
N PHE A 149 -13.03 10.75 -3.41
CA PHE A 149 -12.73 9.32 -3.35
C PHE A 149 -12.25 8.85 -4.72
N ILE A 150 -10.96 8.50 -4.83
CA ILE A 150 -10.36 7.96 -6.04
C ILE A 150 -10.43 6.44 -5.98
N ASP A 151 -11.31 5.84 -6.79
CA ASP A 151 -11.42 4.38 -6.92
C ASP A 151 -10.52 3.88 -8.05
N ARG A 152 -10.14 2.59 -7.98
CA ARG A 152 -9.21 1.94 -8.91
C ARG A 152 -7.85 2.63 -8.99
N ALA A 153 -7.38 3.05 -7.82
CA ALA A 153 -6.13 3.73 -7.60
C ALA A 153 -4.92 3.00 -8.22
N GLU A 154 -4.96 1.68 -8.40
CA GLU A 154 -3.88 0.93 -9.07
C GLU A 154 -3.66 1.29 -10.54
N ALA A 155 -4.58 2.05 -11.16
CA ALA A 155 -4.44 2.53 -12.54
C ALA A 155 -3.33 3.59 -12.71
N ILE A 156 -2.93 4.24 -11.62
CA ILE A 156 -1.91 5.28 -11.62
C ILE A 156 -0.57 4.68 -11.19
N LEU A 157 0.49 5.07 -11.89
CA LEU A 157 1.84 4.61 -11.68
C LEU A 157 2.61 5.51 -10.69
N HIS A 158 3.76 5.02 -10.23
CA HIS A 158 4.72 5.89 -9.54
C HIS A 158 5.36 6.85 -10.55
N GLN A 159 5.45 8.14 -10.21
CA GLN A 159 6.09 9.16 -11.05
C GLN A 159 7.57 8.86 -11.29
N HIS A 160 8.33 8.66 -10.20
CA HIS A 160 9.74 8.30 -10.24
C HIS A 160 9.99 7.09 -9.33
N TYR A 161 9.85 5.89 -9.89
CA TYR A 161 10.03 4.66 -9.12
C TYR A 161 11.46 4.55 -8.54
N GLY A 162 11.56 4.42 -7.21
CA GLY A 162 12.84 4.26 -6.51
C GLY A 162 13.60 5.56 -6.22
N ASP A 163 12.97 6.73 -6.44
CA ASP A 163 13.53 8.02 -6.06
C ASP A 163 13.41 8.31 -4.56
N VAL A 164 13.82 9.51 -4.14
CA VAL A 164 13.78 9.91 -2.72
C VAL A 164 12.35 9.88 -2.17
N HIS A 165 11.37 10.39 -2.91
CA HIS A 165 9.99 10.49 -2.41
C HIS A 165 9.33 9.12 -2.33
N TYR A 166 9.58 8.23 -3.30
CA TYR A 166 9.20 6.83 -3.26
C TYR A 166 9.76 6.14 -2.01
N TRP A 167 11.05 6.36 -1.69
CA TRP A 167 11.66 5.74 -0.52
C TRP A 167 11.21 6.36 0.80
N GLU A 168 10.91 7.65 0.85
CA GLU A 168 10.33 8.29 2.04
C GLU A 168 8.93 7.77 2.33
N ALA A 169 8.05 7.73 1.32
CA ALA A 169 6.77 7.02 1.35
C ALA A 169 6.92 5.61 1.92
N ARG A 170 7.83 4.81 1.33
CA ARG A 170 8.07 3.44 1.80
C ARG A 170 8.59 3.37 3.24
N ARG A 171 9.46 4.29 3.66
CA ARG A 171 10.08 4.30 5.01
C ARG A 171 9.11 4.77 6.09
N SER A 172 8.15 5.63 5.76
CA SER A 172 7.09 6.10 6.67
C SER A 172 6.16 4.96 7.12
N MET A 173 6.00 3.92 6.28
CA MET A 173 5.20 2.73 6.56
C MET A 173 5.86 1.78 7.58
N ARG A 174 6.06 2.27 8.82
CA ARG A 174 6.49 1.48 9.98
C ARG A 174 5.35 0.56 10.44
N TYR A 175 5.67 -0.68 10.79
CA TYR A 175 4.66 -1.57 11.38
C TYR A 175 4.21 -1.10 12.76
N ALA A 176 2.98 -1.43 13.12
CA ALA A 176 2.44 -1.14 14.45
C ALA A 176 3.32 -1.78 15.54
N ARG A 177 3.53 -1.04 16.64
CA ARG A 177 4.47 -1.43 17.71
C ARG A 177 4.23 -2.83 18.26
N HIS A 178 2.97 -3.20 18.48
CA HIS A 178 2.62 -4.52 19.01
C HIS A 178 3.01 -5.68 18.07
N LEU A 179 3.03 -5.45 16.75
CA LEU A 179 3.49 -6.43 15.76
C LEU A 179 5.03 -6.57 15.78
N ILE A 180 5.74 -5.45 15.91
CA ILE A 180 7.21 -5.45 16.09
C ILE A 180 7.58 -6.18 17.38
N GLU A 181 6.89 -5.90 18.49
CA GLU A 181 7.13 -6.55 19.78
C GLU A 181 6.89 -8.06 19.70
N ALA A 182 5.81 -8.50 19.05
CA ALA A 182 5.55 -9.92 18.81
C ALA A 182 6.66 -10.59 17.99
N GLY A 183 7.13 -9.92 16.92
CA GLY A 183 8.26 -10.38 16.10
C GLY A 183 9.56 -10.49 16.90
N ASN A 184 9.86 -9.49 17.74
CA ASN A 184 11.06 -9.46 18.57
C ASN A 184 11.03 -10.55 19.67
N VAL A 185 9.86 -10.83 20.25
CA VAL A 185 9.69 -11.97 21.17
C VAL A 185 9.96 -13.29 20.45
N PHE A 186 9.43 -13.47 19.23
CA PHE A 186 9.67 -14.68 18.46
C PHE A 186 11.17 -14.86 18.12
N ARG A 187 11.82 -13.80 17.62
CA ARG A 187 13.26 -13.79 17.30
C ARG A 187 14.12 -14.15 18.50
N ARG A 188 13.86 -13.54 19.65
CA ARG A 188 14.62 -13.80 20.88
C ARG A 188 14.46 -15.25 21.34
N ASN A 189 13.23 -15.74 21.37
CA ASN A 189 12.93 -17.04 21.98
C ASN A 189 13.24 -18.24 21.08
N ASN A 190 13.23 -18.07 19.76
CA ASN A 190 13.34 -19.20 18.82
C ASN A 190 14.55 -19.11 17.89
N LEU A 191 15.11 -17.92 17.68
CA LEU A 191 16.15 -17.67 16.69
C LEU A 191 17.43 -17.06 17.32
N SER A 192 17.48 -16.94 18.65
CA SER A 192 18.59 -16.31 19.38
C SER A 192 18.97 -14.93 18.81
N SER A 193 17.97 -14.17 18.35
CA SER A 193 18.15 -12.96 17.54
C SER A 193 17.54 -11.75 18.25
N THR A 194 18.27 -10.64 18.26
CA THR A 194 17.90 -9.36 18.88
C THR A 194 18.52 -8.22 18.08
N ASP A 195 17.93 -7.03 18.11
CA ASP A 195 18.43 -5.92 17.28
C ASP A 195 19.88 -5.55 17.59
N GLU A 196 20.27 -5.63 18.86
CA GLU A 196 21.61 -5.31 19.34
C GLU A 196 22.68 -6.29 18.83
N VAL A 197 22.40 -7.60 18.91
CA VAL A 197 23.30 -8.65 18.41
C VAL A 197 23.36 -8.61 16.88
N ASP A 198 22.23 -8.38 16.24
CA ASP A 198 22.06 -8.42 14.79
C ASP A 198 22.47 -7.10 14.10
N ARG A 199 22.77 -6.05 14.88
CA ARG A 199 23.03 -4.66 14.43
C ARG A 199 21.92 -4.09 13.55
N THR A 200 20.67 -4.34 13.93
CA THR A 200 19.48 -4.00 13.13
C THR A 200 18.63 -2.91 13.77
N GLU A 201 19.14 -2.21 14.79
CA GLU A 201 18.43 -1.09 15.40
C GLU A 201 18.13 -0.01 14.36
N LEU A 202 16.91 0.51 14.43
CA LEU A 202 16.44 1.63 13.64
C LEU A 202 16.12 2.80 14.57
N PRO A 203 16.32 4.04 14.11
CA PRO A 203 15.90 5.21 14.88
C PRO A 203 14.38 5.24 15.04
N PRO A 204 13.87 5.90 16.11
CA PRO A 204 12.43 6.01 16.36
C PRO A 204 11.67 6.64 15.18
N SER A 205 12.16 7.75 14.64
CA SER A 205 11.61 8.35 13.42
C SER A 205 12.29 7.76 12.20
N PHE A 206 11.51 7.51 11.14
CA PHE A 206 12.09 7.11 9.87
C PHE A 206 12.94 8.22 9.24
N ARG A 207 12.70 9.50 9.56
CA ARG A 207 13.43 10.66 9.02
C ARG A 207 14.92 10.66 9.41
N ASP A 208 15.22 10.07 10.55
CA ASP A 208 16.58 9.97 11.09
C ASP A 208 17.37 8.79 10.51
N GLU A 209 16.75 7.92 9.70
CA GLU A 209 17.48 6.82 9.07
C GLU A 209 18.54 7.35 8.09
N ARG A 210 19.67 6.64 8.06
CA ARG A 210 20.79 6.90 7.17
C ARG A 210 21.11 5.64 6.36
N GLN A 211 21.70 5.84 5.19
CA GLN A 211 22.17 4.72 4.38
C GLN A 211 23.21 3.92 5.15
N ARG A 212 22.98 2.62 5.30
CA ARG A 212 23.90 1.70 5.97
C ARG A 212 23.89 0.33 5.29
N ARG A 213 25.01 -0.38 5.38
CA ARG A 213 25.24 -1.72 4.80
C ARG A 213 25.99 -2.64 5.77
N ASP A 214 25.93 -2.32 7.05
CA ASP A 214 26.64 -2.95 8.17
C ASP A 214 25.70 -3.73 9.12
N ALA A 215 24.40 -3.80 8.79
CA ALA A 215 23.47 -4.69 9.48
C ALA A 215 23.91 -6.14 9.27
N LEU A 216 24.07 -6.88 10.37
CA LEU A 216 24.54 -8.26 10.33
C LEU A 216 23.37 -9.22 10.07
N GLY A 217 22.24 -8.99 10.74
CA GLY A 217 21.12 -9.94 10.79
C GLY A 217 21.37 -11.06 11.80
N GLY A 218 20.30 -11.76 12.19
CA GLY A 218 20.41 -12.92 13.08
C GLY A 218 20.97 -14.15 12.36
N ASP A 219 21.48 -15.11 13.13
CA ASP A 219 22.08 -16.36 12.61
C ASP A 219 21.02 -17.37 12.15
N TYR A 220 20.29 -17.02 11.10
CA TYR A 220 19.30 -17.88 10.47
C TYR A 220 19.11 -17.53 9.00
N VAL A 221 18.66 -18.52 8.21
CA VAL A 221 18.23 -18.30 6.82
C VAL A 221 16.71 -18.25 6.78
N CYS A 222 16.17 -17.25 6.12
CA CYS A 222 14.74 -17.06 5.95
C CYS A 222 14.33 -17.20 4.48
N ALA A 223 13.14 -17.73 4.24
CA ALA A 223 12.52 -17.77 2.92
C ALA A 223 11.03 -17.42 2.99
N HIS A 224 10.60 -16.54 2.10
CA HIS A 224 9.17 -16.33 1.84
C HIS A 224 8.73 -17.25 0.70
N TRP A 225 8.10 -18.37 1.05
CA TRP A 225 7.69 -19.39 0.07
C TRP A 225 6.22 -19.24 -0.33
N ARG A 226 5.97 -18.40 -1.34
CA ARG A 226 4.62 -18.12 -1.87
C ARG A 226 4.08 -19.30 -2.70
N ARG A 227 3.06 -19.98 -2.18
CA ARG A 227 2.41 -21.14 -2.83
C ARG A 227 0.94 -20.87 -3.12
N ARG A 228 -0.02 -21.66 -2.60
CA ARG A 228 -1.48 -21.45 -2.77
C ARG A 228 -1.87 -21.15 -4.22
N ASP A 229 -2.61 -20.07 -4.49
CA ASP A 229 -3.04 -19.61 -5.81
C ASP A 229 -1.90 -19.44 -6.82
N PHE A 230 -0.70 -19.09 -6.36
CA PHE A 230 0.49 -18.95 -7.22
C PHE A 230 0.89 -20.27 -7.89
N ILE A 231 0.61 -21.44 -7.29
CA ILE A 231 0.88 -22.73 -7.93
C ILE A 231 0.05 -22.88 -9.22
N ARG A 232 -1.19 -22.39 -9.21
CA ARG A 232 -2.09 -22.52 -10.37
C ARG A 232 -1.75 -21.53 -11.47
N ALA A 233 -1.41 -20.30 -11.10
CA ALA A 233 -1.12 -19.23 -12.06
C ALA A 233 0.33 -19.24 -12.57
N HIS A 234 1.30 -19.57 -11.71
CA HIS A 234 2.75 -19.43 -11.97
C HIS A 234 3.54 -20.71 -11.61
N GLY A 235 2.91 -21.88 -11.57
CA GLY A 235 3.54 -23.10 -11.06
C GLY A 235 4.87 -23.50 -11.72
N LYS A 236 5.07 -23.13 -13.00
CA LYS A 236 6.32 -23.39 -13.74
C LYS A 236 7.50 -22.51 -13.29
N GLU A 237 7.22 -21.38 -12.66
CA GLU A 237 8.22 -20.43 -12.16
C GLU A 237 8.60 -20.72 -10.70
N LEU A 238 7.92 -21.65 -10.04
CA LEU A 238 8.11 -21.98 -8.62
C LEU A 238 8.92 -23.26 -8.47
N PRO A 239 9.85 -23.32 -7.49
CA PRO A 239 10.52 -24.58 -7.16
C PRO A 239 9.54 -25.61 -6.58
N SER A 240 9.83 -26.90 -6.79
CA SER A 240 9.14 -28.00 -6.11
C SER A 240 9.46 -27.99 -4.61
N ILE A 241 8.82 -28.88 -3.84
CA ILE A 241 9.12 -29.02 -2.41
C ILE A 241 10.59 -29.44 -2.23
N GLU A 242 11.01 -30.45 -3.01
CA GLU A 242 12.35 -31.00 -3.01
C GLU A 242 13.36 -29.94 -3.48
N GLY A 243 13.08 -29.23 -4.58
CA GLY A 243 13.94 -28.18 -5.08
C GLY A 243 14.06 -27.00 -4.11
N THR A 244 12.99 -26.67 -3.37
CA THR A 244 13.07 -25.65 -2.31
C THR A 244 13.95 -26.13 -1.17
N ALA A 245 13.79 -27.38 -0.72
CA ALA A 245 14.61 -27.95 0.36
C ALA A 245 16.09 -28.01 -0.02
N GLU A 246 16.41 -28.47 -1.24
CA GLU A 246 17.77 -28.49 -1.78
C GLU A 246 18.37 -27.08 -1.82
N LYS A 247 17.60 -26.09 -2.30
CA LYS A 247 18.10 -24.71 -2.37
C LYS A 247 18.37 -24.13 -0.99
N MET A 248 17.48 -24.36 -0.02
CA MET A 248 17.67 -23.92 1.37
C MET A 248 18.91 -24.56 1.99
N TRP A 249 19.11 -25.86 1.77
CA TRP A 249 20.28 -26.59 2.27
C TRP A 249 21.59 -26.06 1.68
N LEU A 250 21.63 -25.85 0.37
CA LEU A 250 22.79 -25.27 -0.31
C LEU A 250 23.10 -23.85 0.19
N THR A 251 22.08 -23.00 0.35
CA THR A 251 22.25 -21.65 0.88
C THR A 251 22.77 -21.67 2.31
N PHE A 252 22.22 -22.52 3.17
CA PHE A 252 22.68 -22.65 4.56
C PHE A 252 24.16 -23.07 4.64
N ASN A 253 24.56 -24.08 3.87
CA ASN A 253 25.96 -24.53 3.85
C ASN A 253 26.91 -23.48 3.28
N ALA A 254 26.50 -22.77 2.21
CA ALA A 254 27.32 -21.72 1.64
C ALA A 254 27.60 -20.61 2.67
N ILE A 255 26.57 -20.13 3.36
CA ILE A 255 26.71 -19.07 4.37
C ILE A 255 27.61 -19.54 5.52
N ARG A 256 27.45 -20.78 5.98
CA ARG A 256 28.29 -21.36 7.05
C ARG A 256 29.76 -21.52 6.64
N LEU A 257 30.03 -21.86 5.39
CA LEU A 257 31.41 -22.01 4.88
C LEU A 257 32.13 -20.67 4.71
N PHE A 258 31.41 -19.58 4.45
CA PHE A 258 31.98 -18.23 4.36
C PHE A 258 31.98 -17.47 5.69
N GLY A 259 31.13 -17.85 6.64
CA GLY A 259 31.06 -17.31 8.00
C GLY A 259 31.97 -18.01 9.01
N GLY A 260 33.07 -18.63 8.56
CA GLY A 260 34.01 -19.33 9.43
C GLY A 260 34.50 -18.45 10.57
N PHE A 261 33.91 -18.65 11.75
CA PHE A 261 34.55 -18.30 13.00
C PHE A 261 35.78 -19.19 13.14
N GLU A 262 36.94 -18.54 13.24
CA GLU A 262 38.10 -19.10 13.93
C GLU A 262 37.60 -19.62 15.30
N GLU A 263 37.81 -20.91 15.56
CA GLU A 263 37.75 -21.47 16.92
C GLU A 263 38.80 -20.84 17.83
#